data_AF-A0A183PKM9-F1
#
_entry.id   AF-A0A183PKM9-F1
#
_cell.length_a   1.000
_cell.length_b   1.000
_cell.length_c   1.000
_cell.angle_alpha   90.00
_cell.angle_beta   90.00
_cell.angle_gamma   90.00
#
_symmetry.space_group_name_H-M   'P 1'
#
loop_
_entity.id
_entity.type
_entity.pdbx_description
1 polymer ?
#
loop_
_entity_poly.entity_id
_entity_poly.type
_entity_poly.pdbx_seq_one_letter_code
_entity_poly.pdbx_strand_id
1 'polypeptide(L)'
;MDHNEITNIPKSVFSLASNLIKLNLRDNALDSLIGPDLHELKTLVELDLGSNHLTELPTEINKLVALEVLRLNYNQLTVSCFNYIYRYFYFPVYI
;
A
#
# COMPACT_ATOMS: atom_id res chain seq x y z
N MET A 1 -0.11 4.29 -11.84
CA MET A 1 1.28 3.94 -12.14
C MET A 1 1.38 2.42 -12.29
N ASP A 2 0.39 1.82 -12.92
CA ASP A 2 0.32 0.39 -13.09
C ASP A 2 1.14 -0.05 -14.31
N HIS A 3 1.59 -1.30 -14.31
CA HIS A 3 2.36 -1.90 -15.41
C HIS A 3 3.71 -1.21 -15.68
N ASN A 4 4.55 -1.08 -14.63
CA ASN A 4 5.90 -0.53 -14.75
C ASN A 4 6.92 -1.40 -13.99
N GLU A 5 8.18 -1.00 -13.98
CA GLU A 5 9.25 -1.67 -13.23
C GLU A 5 9.63 -0.87 -11.97
N ILE A 6 8.64 -0.24 -11.31
CA ILE A 6 8.91 0.53 -10.10
C ILE A 6 9.31 -0.45 -8.99
N THR A 7 10.56 -0.37 -8.56
CA THR A 7 11.10 -1.16 -7.46
C THR A 7 11.05 -0.42 -6.12
N ASN A 8 11.08 0.91 -6.17
CA ASN A 8 11.14 1.76 -4.98
C ASN A 8 10.29 3.01 -5.16
N ILE A 9 9.63 3.42 -4.08
CA ILE A 9 8.87 4.68 -4.02
C ILE A 9 9.80 5.76 -3.43
N PRO A 10 10.15 6.82 -4.18
CA PRO A 10 11.03 7.86 -3.69
C PRO A 10 10.46 8.55 -2.44
N LYS A 11 11.36 8.92 -1.51
CA LYS A 11 10.97 9.74 -0.36
C LYS A 11 10.27 11.01 -0.83
N SER A 12 9.20 11.39 -0.14
CA SER A 12 8.43 12.61 -0.39
C SER A 12 7.69 12.70 -1.71
N VAL A 13 7.61 11.61 -2.49
CA VAL A 13 6.77 11.58 -3.70
C VAL A 13 5.29 11.87 -3.41
N PHE A 14 4.82 11.57 -2.18
CA PHE A 14 3.44 11.81 -1.73
C PHE A 14 3.27 13.08 -0.90
N SER A 15 4.33 13.87 -0.69
CA SER A 15 4.31 15.05 0.19
C SER A 15 3.30 16.13 -0.23
N LEU A 16 2.94 16.18 -1.51
CA LEU A 16 1.96 17.12 -2.07
C LEU A 16 0.64 16.44 -2.48
N ALA A 17 0.48 15.17 -2.17
CA ALA A 17 -0.64 14.33 -2.61
C ALA A 17 -1.73 14.17 -1.53
N SER A 18 -1.88 15.16 -0.65
CA SER A 18 -2.82 15.11 0.49
C SER A 18 -4.30 14.97 0.08
N ASN A 19 -4.64 15.32 -1.16
CA ASN A 19 -5.99 15.20 -1.74
C ASN A 19 -6.16 13.95 -2.63
N LEU A 20 -5.19 13.04 -2.64
CA LEU A 20 -5.26 11.84 -3.47
C LEU A 20 -6.25 10.84 -2.89
N ILE A 21 -7.29 10.50 -3.68
CA ILE A 21 -8.35 9.57 -3.27
C ILE A 21 -8.01 8.12 -3.63
N LYS A 22 -7.34 7.91 -4.77
CA LYS A 22 -7.00 6.58 -5.27
C LYS A 22 -5.56 6.53 -5.73
N LEU A 23 -4.84 5.48 -5.37
CA LEU A 23 -3.47 5.23 -5.76
C LEU A 23 -3.35 3.81 -6.30
N ASN A 24 -3.01 3.71 -7.58
CA ASN A 24 -2.78 2.44 -8.25
C ASN A 24 -1.28 2.27 -8.55
N LEU A 25 -0.67 1.29 -7.89
CA LEU A 25 0.71 0.82 -8.02
C LEU A 25 0.76 -0.66 -8.41
N ARG A 26 -0.34 -1.19 -8.94
CA ARG A 26 -0.45 -2.58 -9.38
C ARG A 26 0.56 -2.91 -10.48
N ASP A 27 0.98 -4.17 -10.58
CA ASP A 27 1.82 -4.66 -11.69
C ASP A 27 3.14 -3.86 -11.75
N ASN A 28 3.87 -3.89 -10.63
CA ASN A 28 5.20 -3.31 -10.44
C ASN A 28 6.14 -4.34 -9.78
N ALA A 29 7.35 -3.91 -9.41
CA ALA A 29 8.37 -4.74 -8.77
C ALA A 29 8.65 -4.30 -7.32
N LEU A 30 7.65 -3.75 -6.61
CA LEU A 30 7.81 -3.28 -5.24
C LEU A 30 8.03 -4.47 -4.30
N ASP A 31 9.19 -4.53 -3.64
CA ASP A 31 9.50 -5.52 -2.59
C ASP A 31 9.18 -4.99 -1.19
N SER A 32 9.05 -3.67 -1.05
CA SER A 32 8.74 -2.98 0.19
C SER A 32 8.00 -1.67 -0.10
N LEU A 33 7.18 -1.23 0.86
CA LEU A 33 6.41 0.01 0.78
C LEU A 33 7.04 1.13 1.63
N ILE A 34 8.38 1.17 1.74
CA ILE A 34 9.10 2.10 2.61
C ILE A 34 9.20 3.48 1.94
N GLY A 35 8.08 4.20 1.92
CA GLY A 35 8.04 5.64 1.67
C GLY A 35 7.70 6.37 2.97
N PRO A 36 8.54 7.28 3.49
CA PRO A 36 8.30 7.96 4.77
C PRO A 36 6.98 8.73 4.86
N ASP A 37 6.31 8.97 3.74
CA ASP A 37 5.26 9.98 3.61
C ASP A 37 3.89 9.39 3.20
N LEU A 38 3.69 8.07 3.34
CA LEU A 38 2.34 7.47 3.20
C LEU A 38 1.34 8.13 4.16
N HIS A 39 1.82 8.58 5.31
CA HIS A 39 1.01 9.27 6.29
C HIS A 39 0.40 10.60 5.79
N GLU A 40 0.91 11.19 4.72
CA GLU A 40 0.37 12.41 4.09
C GLU A 40 -0.90 12.13 3.29
N LEU A 41 -1.13 10.88 2.87
CA LEU A 41 -2.27 10.45 2.06
C LEU A 41 -3.54 10.26 2.92
N LYS A 42 -3.92 11.29 3.69
CA LYS A 42 -5.05 11.23 4.65
C LYS A 42 -6.42 11.06 4.00
N THR A 43 -6.55 11.40 2.72
CA THR A 43 -7.79 11.29 1.95
C THR A 43 -7.85 10.04 1.07
N LEU A 44 -6.82 9.19 1.11
CA LEU A 44 -6.75 8.01 0.26
C LEU A 44 -7.73 6.94 0.72
N VAL A 45 -8.67 6.61 -0.17
CA VAL A 45 -9.74 5.62 0.04
C VAL A 45 -9.38 4.27 -0.56
N GLU A 46 -8.62 4.27 -1.66
CA GLU A 46 -8.27 3.05 -2.38
C GLU A 46 -6.78 2.99 -2.70
N LEU A 47 -6.12 1.92 -2.24
CA LEU A 47 -4.73 1.61 -2.53
C LEU A 47 -4.64 0.24 -3.20
N ASP A 48 -4.15 0.21 -4.43
CA ASP A 48 -3.90 -1.02 -5.18
C ASP A 48 -2.40 -1.28 -5.30
N LEU A 49 -1.96 -2.36 -4.65
CA LEU A 49 -0.58 -2.87 -4.66
C LEU A 49 -0.53 -4.29 -5.22
N GLY A 50 -1.57 -4.74 -5.93
CA GLY A 50 -1.60 -6.09 -6.48
C GLY A 50 -0.46 -6.35 -7.47
N SER A 51 -0.09 -7.61 -7.66
CA SER A 51 1.00 -8.01 -8.58
C SER A 51 2.31 -7.24 -8.30
N ASN A 52 2.86 -7.42 -7.10
CA ASN A 52 4.15 -6.88 -6.69
C ASN A 52 4.97 -7.99 -5.99
N HIS A 53 6.02 -7.63 -5.26
CA HIS A 53 6.90 -8.56 -4.54
C HIS A 53 6.88 -8.32 -3.02
N LEU A 54 5.81 -7.71 -2.50
CA LEU A 54 5.69 -7.37 -1.09
C LEU A 54 5.65 -8.64 -0.23
N THR A 55 6.45 -8.66 0.82
CA THR A 55 6.46 -9.73 1.83
C THR A 55 5.78 -9.33 3.13
N GLU A 56 5.70 -8.02 3.37
CA GLU A 56 5.07 -7.40 4.53
C GLU A 56 4.50 -6.01 4.19
N LEU A 57 3.69 -5.46 5.11
CA LEU A 57 3.19 -4.09 5.06
C LEU A 57 3.93 -3.26 6.11
N PRO A 58 4.34 -2.02 5.80
CA PRO A 58 4.92 -1.14 6.79
C PRO A 58 3.87 -0.75 7.82
N THR A 59 4.29 -0.49 9.06
CA THR A 59 3.39 -0.02 10.13
C THR A 59 2.61 1.21 9.74
N GLU A 60 3.18 2.08 8.90
CA GLU A 60 2.61 3.37 8.49
C GLU A 60 1.36 3.25 7.63
N ILE A 61 1.04 2.05 7.11
CA ILE A 61 -0.20 1.82 6.38
C ILE A 61 -1.43 2.12 7.27
N ASN A 62 -1.29 1.98 8.59
CA ASN A 62 -2.34 2.33 9.56
C ASN A 62 -2.62 3.84 9.64
N LYS A 63 -1.75 4.70 9.07
CA LYS A 63 -1.93 6.15 9.04
C LYS A 63 -2.81 6.62 7.87
N LEU A 64 -3.17 5.72 6.96
CA LEU A 64 -4.13 5.94 5.88
C LEU A 64 -5.55 5.84 6.46
N VAL A 65 -5.94 6.84 7.23
CA VAL A 65 -7.16 6.83 8.06
C VAL A 65 -8.47 6.76 7.27
N ALA A 66 -8.45 7.16 6.00
CA ALA A 66 -9.60 7.10 5.10
C ALA A 66 -9.62 5.85 4.21
N LEU A 67 -8.64 4.94 4.36
CA LEU A 67 -8.52 3.77 3.49
C LEU A 67 -9.66 2.79 3.74
N GLU A 68 -10.39 2.45 2.68
CA GLU A 68 -11.53 1.52 2.70
C GLU A 68 -11.28 0.29 1.82
N VAL A 69 -10.35 0.40 0.88
CA VAL A 69 -10.00 -0.67 -0.06
C VAL A 69 -8.49 -0.80 -0.15
N LEU A 70 -7.99 -1.98 0.19
CA LEU A 70 -6.58 -2.35 0.04
C LEU A 70 -6.48 -3.62 -0.80
N ARG A 71 -5.80 -3.55 -1.94
CA ARG A 71 -5.51 -4.72 -2.78
C ARG A 71 -4.05 -5.11 -2.71
N LEU A 72 -3.81 -6.37 -2.40
CA LEU A 72 -2.51 -7.01 -2.19
C LEU A 72 -2.39 -8.36 -2.91
N ASN A 73 -3.42 -8.77 -3.66
CA ASN A 73 -3.44 -10.00 -4.43
C ASN A 73 -2.18 -10.15 -5.31
N TYR A 74 -1.66 -11.35 -5.46
CA TYR A 74 -0.42 -11.62 -6.21
C TYR A 74 0.81 -10.89 -5.64
N ASN A 75 0.98 -10.94 -4.32
CA ASN A 75 2.23 -10.61 -3.62
C ASN A 75 2.82 -11.85 -2.93
N GLN A 76 3.93 -11.68 -2.20
CA GLN A 76 4.65 -12.75 -1.50
C GLN A 76 4.44 -12.63 0.02
N LEU A 77 3.23 -12.23 0.45
CA LEU A 77 2.92 -11.91 1.84
C LEU A 77 3.16 -13.10 2.78
N THR A 78 3.86 -12.83 3.86
CA THR A 78 4.17 -13.82 4.91
C THR A 78 2.97 -14.10 5.82
N VAL A 79 2.99 -15.24 6.52
CA VAL A 79 2.00 -15.59 7.55
C VAL A 79 1.88 -14.51 8.64
N SER A 80 3.01 -13.92 9.05
CA SER A 80 3.02 -12.79 9.98
C SER A 80 2.31 -11.57 9.42
N CYS A 81 2.45 -11.28 8.13
CA CYS A 81 1.73 -10.18 7.47
C CYS A 81 0.23 -10.45 7.42
N PHE A 82 -0.22 -11.66 7.11
CA PHE A 82 -1.65 -12.01 7.19
C PHE A 82 -2.21 -11.77 8.59
N ASN A 83 -1.52 -12.21 9.64
CA ASN A 83 -1.92 -11.97 11.02
C ASN A 83 -2.01 -10.46 11.35
N TYR A 84 -1.08 -9.66 10.84
CA TYR A 84 -1.14 -8.20 10.96
C TYR A 84 -2.38 -7.64 10.27
N ILE A 85 -2.67 -8.05 9.03
CA ILE A 85 -3.83 -7.60 8.26
C ILE A 85 -5.14 -7.91 9.02
N TYR A 86 -5.35 -9.16 9.43
CA TYR A 86 -6.56 -9.57 10.15
C TYR A 86 -6.73 -8.91 11.52
N ARG A 87 -5.63 -8.42 12.11
CA ARG A 87 -5.66 -7.74 13.41
C ARG A 87 -5.99 -6.26 13.32
N TYR A 88 -5.54 -5.59 12.26
CA TYR A 88 -5.56 -4.11 12.20
C TYR A 88 -6.52 -3.54 11.15
N PHE A 89 -7.00 -4.35 10.21
CA PHE A 89 -7.88 -3.89 9.14
C PHE A 89 -9.31 -4.42 9.35
N TYR A 90 -10.25 -3.49 9.47
CA TYR A 90 -11.69 -3.78 9.67
C TYR A 90 -12.51 -3.59 8.37
N PHE A 91 -11.84 -3.48 7.24
CA PHE A 91 -12.42 -3.32 5.91
C PHE A 91 -11.88 -4.39 4.94
N PRO A 92 -12.48 -4.58 3.76
CA PRO A 92 -12.05 -5.60 2.81
C PRO A 92 -10.60 -5.40 2.35
N VAL A 93 -9.76 -6.39 2.64
CA VAL A 93 -8.41 -6.51 2.08
C VAL A 93 -8.39 -7.67 1.09
N TYR A 94 -8.01 -7.39 -0.15
CA TYR A 94 -7.97 -8.37 -1.23
C TYR A 94 -6.56 -8.95 -1.31
N ILE A 95 -6.36 -10.15 -0.77
CA ILE A 95 -5.08 -10.86 -0.71
C ILE A 95 -5.07 -12.08 -1.62
#